data_AF-A0A3M8G5N5-F1
#
_entry.id   AF-A0A3M8G5N5-F1
#
_cell.length_a   1.000
_cell.length_b   1.000
_cell.length_c   1.000
_cell.angle_alpha   90.00
_cell.angle_beta   90.00
_cell.angle_gamma   90.00
#
_symmetry.space_group_name_H-M   'P 1'
#
loop_
_entity.id
_entity.type
_entity.pdbx_description
1 polymer ?
#
loop_
_entity_poly.entity_id
_entity_poly.type
_entity_poly.pdbx_seq_one_letter_code
_entity_poly.pdbx_strand_id
1 'polypeptide(L)'
;MAKQNLKTRKDPNFDLDQYIHEKANEIPGKEQIIEEAEQDYQRPSTKRNLMAIAFFVAFAALWMVLGGPTSFFGFGDGNQNEVATTTSQSVLPQAIGQNALPLPPAPPVAPLPPAPTYTDVNTGYLDYLQQVNEAFPNQFSASAVQGLYNGGVPIQYLTDLNNAGYLNEFSYSAIIGMYNGGVPIDYLNQMDAAGYLDEFSYSAIIGLYNGGVPTSYLNQMNSAGYLDEFSYSAVIGLYNGGVSMDYLNAMNSSGYLDEFSYSALIGMYNSGVSIQYLDQLNQIGLIDEFSYSAIIGMYSSGVRTSYLTELEQAGFLDTFSYSGIIGLYSSDVPVSFLQELDNRNLLDNMSYSDVIGAYMADN
;
A
#
# COMPACT_ATOMS: atom_id res chain seq x y z
N MET A 1 50.90 -20.11 -4.65
CA MET A 1 50.92 -21.20 -3.66
C MET A 1 50.76 -20.60 -2.27
N ALA A 2 49.63 -20.82 -1.60
CA ALA A 2 49.53 -20.95 -0.14
C ALA A 2 48.08 -21.39 0.18
N LYS A 3 47.91 -22.68 0.49
CA LYS A 3 46.67 -23.25 1.02
C LYS A 3 46.57 -22.84 2.49
N GLN A 4 45.62 -21.99 2.88
CA GLN A 4 45.25 -21.87 4.29
C GLN A 4 44.09 -22.83 4.60
N ASN A 5 44.47 -23.92 5.26
CA ASN A 5 43.57 -24.86 5.93
C ASN A 5 42.78 -24.10 7.01
N LEU A 6 41.47 -23.94 6.84
CA LEU A 6 40.56 -23.61 7.94
C LEU A 6 40.27 -24.89 8.74
N LYS A 7 41.29 -25.36 9.47
CA LYS A 7 41.08 -26.28 10.58
C LYS A 7 40.58 -25.46 11.76
N THR A 8 39.36 -25.76 12.17
CA THR A 8 38.76 -25.47 13.47
C THR A 8 39.78 -25.57 14.59
N ARG A 9 40.29 -24.41 15.04
CA ARG A 9 40.81 -24.25 16.40
C ARG A 9 39.81 -23.35 17.12
N LYS A 10 38.99 -23.95 18.00
CA LYS A 10 38.29 -23.21 19.04
C LYS A 10 39.38 -22.64 19.95
N ASP A 11 39.74 -21.38 19.73
CA ASP A 11 40.48 -20.61 20.71
C ASP A 11 39.47 -20.16 21.78
N PRO A 12 39.58 -20.63 23.04
CA PRO A 12 38.62 -20.29 24.08
C PRO A 12 38.66 -18.81 24.50
N ASN A 13 39.64 -18.03 24.01
CA ASN A 13 39.79 -16.60 24.29
C ASN A 13 39.60 -15.72 23.05
N PHE A 14 39.02 -16.23 21.96
CA PHE A 14 38.69 -15.40 20.81
C PHE A 14 37.51 -14.48 21.14
N ASP A 15 37.82 -13.22 21.45
CA ASP A 15 36.84 -12.16 21.63
C ASP A 15 36.56 -11.50 20.27
N LEU A 16 35.37 -11.81 19.72
CA LEU A 16 34.91 -11.29 18.44
C LEU A 16 34.76 -9.77 18.47
N ASP A 17 34.40 -9.20 19.63
CA ASP A 17 34.14 -7.76 19.77
C ASP A 17 35.45 -6.97 19.72
N GLN A 18 36.51 -7.52 20.32
CA GLN A 18 37.85 -6.95 20.25
C GLN A 18 38.41 -7.00 18.82
N TYR A 19 38.18 -8.11 18.09
CA TYR A 19 38.62 -8.25 16.71
C TYR A 19 37.90 -7.28 15.76
N ILE A 20 36.60 -7.06 15.95
CA ILE A 20 35.82 -6.08 15.17
C ILE A 20 36.32 -4.66 15.45
N HIS A 21 36.63 -4.32 16.71
CA HIS A 21 37.17 -3.01 17.08
C HIS A 21 38.56 -2.75 16.51
N GLU A 22 39.43 -3.76 16.48
CA GLU A 22 40.77 -3.64 15.90
C GLU A 22 40.69 -3.46 14.38
N LYS A 23 39.82 -4.22 13.70
CA LYS A 23 39.61 -4.09 12.24
C LYS A 23 38.92 -2.79 11.82
N ALA A 24 38.04 -2.24 12.65
CA ALA A 24 37.39 -0.96 12.38
C ALA A 24 38.35 0.24 12.43
N ASN A 25 39.48 0.10 13.14
CA ASN A 25 40.48 1.16 13.32
C ASN A 25 41.71 1.02 12.39
N GLU A 26 41.83 -0.08 11.64
CA GLU A 26 42.94 -0.31 10.69
C GLU A 26 42.70 0.29 9.28
N ILE A 27 41.57 0.99 9.04
CA ILE A 27 41.30 1.63 7.74
C ILE A 27 42.01 2.99 7.69
N PRO A 28 43.10 3.17 6.91
CA PRO A 28 43.77 4.46 6.79
C PRO A 28 42.95 5.36 5.85
N GLY A 29 42.58 6.56 6.27
CA GLY A 29 41.94 7.58 5.42
C GLY A 29 40.47 7.92 5.72
N LYS A 30 39.97 7.57 6.91
CA LYS A 30 38.56 7.80 7.30
C LYS A 30 38.13 9.28 7.31
N GLU A 31 39.07 10.22 7.45
CA GLU A 31 38.75 11.65 7.51
C GLU A 31 38.53 12.30 6.13
N GLN A 32 39.07 11.74 5.04
CA GLN A 32 38.89 12.31 3.69
C GLN A 32 37.65 11.79 2.96
N ILE A 33 37.06 10.67 3.38
CA ILE A 33 35.87 10.08 2.74
C ILE A 33 34.57 10.60 3.36
N ILE A 34 34.62 11.12 4.60
CA ILE A 34 33.43 11.60 5.31
C ILE A 34 33.07 13.03 4.92
N GLU A 35 34.03 13.89 4.56
CA GLU A 35 33.73 15.28 4.18
C GLU A 35 33.11 15.43 2.77
N GLU A 36 33.37 14.52 1.83
CA GLU A 36 32.77 14.60 0.47
C GLU A 36 31.36 13.97 0.37
N ALA A 37 30.91 13.22 1.39
CA ALA A 37 29.58 12.59 1.39
C ALA A 37 28.50 13.39 2.15
N GLU A 38 28.85 14.50 2.81
CA GLU A 38 27.91 15.30 3.62
C GLU A 38 27.43 16.60 2.96
N GLN A 39 27.81 16.88 1.71
CA GLN A 39 27.38 18.12 1.04
C GLN A 39 26.06 18.07 0.27
N ASP A 40 25.37 16.93 0.14
CA ASP A 40 24.08 16.95 -0.59
C ASP A 40 23.08 15.84 -0.20
N TYR A 41 22.70 15.79 1.08
CA TYR A 41 21.49 15.05 1.48
C TYR A 41 20.75 15.78 2.60
N GLN A 42 19.73 16.56 2.23
CA GLN A 42 18.77 17.07 3.20
C GLN A 42 18.01 15.90 3.83
N ARG A 43 18.30 15.60 5.10
CA ARG A 43 17.58 14.54 5.85
C ARG A 43 16.14 15.02 6.17
N PRO A 44 15.09 14.26 5.80
CA PRO A 44 13.74 14.55 6.26
C PRO A 44 13.68 14.35 7.79
N SER A 45 13.08 15.31 8.50
CA SER A 45 13.13 15.35 9.95
C SER A 45 12.44 14.14 10.58
N THR A 46 13.01 13.63 11.67
CA THR A 46 12.51 12.47 12.45
C THR A 46 11.05 12.66 12.91
N LYS A 47 10.60 13.92 13.01
CA LYS A 47 9.20 14.27 13.32
C LYS A 47 8.25 14.07 12.12
N ARG A 48 8.70 14.36 10.89
CA ARG A 48 7.94 14.10 9.65
C ARG A 48 7.77 12.59 9.41
N ASN A 49 8.83 11.80 9.66
CA ASN A 49 8.75 10.34 9.53
C ASN A 49 7.87 9.69 10.61
N LEU A 50 7.89 10.20 11.85
CA LEU A 50 7.03 9.69 12.92
C LEU A 50 5.54 10.03 12.68
N MET A 51 5.25 11.23 12.16
CA MET A 51 3.88 11.58 11.75
C MET A 51 3.40 10.74 10.57
N ALA A 52 4.27 10.49 9.57
CA ALA A 52 3.94 9.62 8.45
C ALA A 52 3.56 8.21 8.93
N ILE A 53 4.38 7.61 9.81
CA ILE A 53 4.10 6.27 10.36
C ILE A 53 2.80 6.26 11.19
N ALA A 54 2.57 7.26 12.04
CA ALA A 54 1.34 7.36 12.82
C ALA A 54 0.10 7.52 11.92
N PHE A 55 0.23 8.25 10.81
CA PHE A 55 -0.82 8.43 9.81
C PHE A 55 -1.09 7.13 9.04
N PHE A 56 -0.05 6.39 8.62
CA PHE A 56 -0.20 5.10 7.94
C PHE A 56 -0.94 4.06 8.78
N VAL A 57 -0.66 3.98 10.09
CA VAL A 57 -1.33 3.04 10.99
C VAL A 57 -2.77 3.49 11.29
N ALA A 58 -2.99 4.78 11.53
CA ALA A 58 -4.33 5.31 11.80
C ALA A 58 -5.24 5.25 10.57
N PHE A 59 -4.70 5.52 9.38
CA PHE A 59 -5.46 5.50 8.12
C PHE A 59 -5.83 4.07 7.71
N ALA A 60 -4.92 3.10 7.86
CA ALA A 60 -5.25 1.69 7.65
C ALA A 60 -6.31 1.17 8.64
N ALA A 61 -6.25 1.61 9.91
CA ALA A 61 -7.27 1.28 10.91
C ALA A 61 -8.62 1.96 10.62
N LEU A 62 -8.63 3.22 10.17
CA LEU A 62 -9.86 3.91 9.75
C LEU A 62 -10.47 3.27 8.49
N TRP A 63 -9.64 2.83 7.54
CA TRP A 63 -10.07 2.15 6.32
C TRP A 63 -10.80 0.83 6.62
N MET A 64 -10.36 0.08 7.62
CA MET A 64 -11.01 -1.15 8.06
C MET A 64 -12.31 -0.93 8.85
N VAL A 65 -12.44 0.17 9.60
CA VAL A 65 -13.61 0.41 10.47
C VAL A 65 -14.73 1.15 9.75
N LEU A 66 -14.43 2.02 8.78
CA LEU A 66 -15.41 2.91 8.16
C LEU A 66 -15.82 2.52 6.74
N GLY A 67 -15.12 1.60 6.07
CA GLY A 67 -15.50 1.14 4.73
C GLY A 67 -15.35 2.21 3.66
N GLY A 68 -14.10 2.45 3.21
CA GLY A 68 -13.79 3.27 2.04
C GLY A 68 -14.08 4.78 2.18
N PRO A 69 -13.72 5.59 1.16
CA PRO A 69 -13.77 7.06 1.23
C PRO A 69 -15.17 7.68 1.26
N THR A 70 -16.23 6.90 1.02
CA THR A 70 -17.62 7.42 0.98
C THR A 70 -18.22 7.66 2.36
N SER A 71 -17.63 7.12 3.42
CA SER A 71 -18.09 7.28 4.80
C SER A 71 -17.36 8.40 5.56
N PHE A 72 -16.21 8.88 5.05
CA PHE A 72 -15.44 9.95 5.68
C PHE A 72 -15.83 11.36 5.21
N PHE A 73 -16.33 11.48 3.98
CA PHE A 73 -16.93 12.71 3.44
C PHE A 73 -18.41 12.45 3.27
N GLY A 74 -19.27 13.17 4.00
CA GLY A 74 -20.72 12.96 4.05
C GLY A 74 -21.44 13.19 2.71
N PHE A 75 -21.21 12.34 1.73
CA PHE A 75 -22.01 12.18 0.53
C PHE A 75 -23.00 11.06 0.81
N GLY A 76 -24.15 11.44 1.36
CA GLY A 76 -25.21 10.51 1.73
C GLY A 76 -25.80 9.82 0.51
N ASP A 77 -25.77 8.48 0.54
CA ASP A 77 -26.56 7.64 -0.35
C ASP A 77 -27.97 7.50 0.24
N GLY A 78 -29.00 7.78 -0.55
CA GLY A 78 -30.35 7.98 -0.07
C GLY A 78 -31.13 6.67 0.14
N ASN A 79 -31.69 6.48 1.35
CA ASN A 79 -33.14 6.23 1.53
C ASN A 79 -33.60 6.19 3.01
N GLN A 80 -34.59 7.06 3.29
CA GLN A 80 -35.74 6.99 4.23
C GLN A 80 -35.51 6.86 5.76
N ASN A 81 -35.57 7.98 6.49
CA ASN A 81 -36.82 8.50 7.08
C ASN A 81 -36.60 9.74 7.98
N GLU A 82 -37.38 10.79 7.67
CA GLU A 82 -37.93 11.87 8.51
C GLU A 82 -37.06 12.99 9.14
N VAL A 83 -37.33 14.22 8.64
CA VAL A 83 -37.68 15.50 9.34
C VAL A 83 -36.56 16.16 10.19
N ALA A 84 -36.07 17.39 9.99
CA ALA A 84 -36.74 18.65 9.60
C ALA A 84 -35.80 19.70 8.93
N THR A 85 -36.40 20.44 8.00
CA THR A 85 -36.15 21.82 7.52
C THR A 85 -35.01 22.67 8.11
N THR A 86 -34.12 23.17 7.26
CA THR A 86 -33.93 24.63 7.08
C THR A 86 -33.41 24.95 5.67
N THR A 87 -34.12 25.84 4.99
CA THR A 87 -33.87 26.32 3.63
C THR A 87 -32.71 27.31 3.60
N SER A 88 -31.75 27.12 2.69
CA SER A 88 -30.95 28.21 2.11
C SER A 88 -30.51 27.77 0.71
N GLN A 89 -31.08 28.44 -0.29
CA GLN A 89 -30.72 28.28 -1.69
C GLN A 89 -29.31 28.83 -1.91
N SER A 90 -28.39 28.00 -2.40
CA SER A 90 -27.18 28.46 -3.09
C SER A 90 -27.30 28.09 -4.57
N VAL A 91 -27.13 29.10 -5.41
CA VAL A 91 -27.09 28.97 -6.86
C VAL A 91 -25.73 28.36 -7.22
N LEU A 92 -25.74 27.16 -7.78
CA LEU A 92 -24.55 26.45 -8.27
C LEU A 92 -23.97 27.17 -9.50
N PRO A 93 -22.67 27.54 -9.53
CA PRO A 93 -21.94 27.68 -10.78
C PRO A 93 -21.78 26.30 -11.43
N GLN A 94 -21.97 26.25 -12.75
CA GLN A 94 -21.96 25.02 -13.52
C GLN A 94 -20.64 24.25 -13.36
N ALA A 95 -20.74 23.02 -12.88
CA ALA A 95 -19.64 22.07 -12.80
C ALA A 95 -19.01 21.88 -14.19
N ILE A 96 -17.72 22.20 -14.28
CA ILE A 96 -16.90 21.82 -15.43
C ILE A 96 -16.77 20.30 -15.41
N GLY A 97 -17.36 19.65 -16.41
CA GLY A 97 -16.98 18.35 -16.92
C GLY A 97 -16.96 17.19 -15.93
N GLN A 98 -18.09 16.52 -15.79
CA GLN A 98 -18.16 15.11 -15.41
C GLN A 98 -17.38 14.26 -16.44
N ASN A 99 -16.06 14.24 -16.34
CA ASN A 99 -15.20 13.22 -16.94
C ASN A 99 -14.60 12.36 -15.82
N ALA A 100 -15.39 12.04 -14.79
CA ALA A 100 -15.12 10.84 -14.03
C ALA A 100 -15.30 9.68 -15.01
N LEU A 101 -14.20 9.15 -15.53
CA LEU A 101 -14.24 7.90 -16.29
C LEU A 101 -15.05 6.91 -15.45
N PRO A 102 -16.09 6.26 -16.02
CA PRO A 102 -16.76 5.18 -15.30
C PRO A 102 -15.66 4.22 -14.86
N LEU A 103 -15.61 3.90 -13.55
CA LEU A 103 -14.69 2.90 -13.03
C LEU A 103 -14.75 1.71 -13.99
N PRO A 104 -13.63 1.35 -14.66
CA PRO A 104 -13.67 0.24 -15.59
C PRO A 104 -14.20 -0.97 -14.81
N PRO A 105 -15.12 -1.75 -15.40
CA PRO A 105 -15.65 -2.91 -14.73
C PRO A 105 -14.49 -3.76 -14.24
N ALA A 106 -14.53 -4.14 -12.96
CA ALA A 106 -13.54 -5.04 -12.39
C ALA A 106 -13.32 -6.20 -13.38
N PRO A 107 -12.07 -6.59 -13.68
CA PRO A 107 -11.82 -7.66 -14.64
C PRO A 107 -12.69 -8.86 -14.26
N PRO A 108 -13.32 -9.55 -15.23
CA PRO A 108 -14.12 -10.72 -14.94
C PRO A 108 -13.20 -11.80 -14.36
N VAL A 109 -13.20 -11.92 -13.05
CA VAL A 109 -12.38 -12.89 -12.33
C VAL A 109 -13.21 -14.16 -12.21
N ALA A 110 -12.70 -15.27 -12.75
CA ALA A 110 -13.21 -16.58 -12.40
C ALA A 110 -13.15 -16.71 -10.87
N PRO A 111 -14.25 -17.05 -10.18
CA PRO A 111 -14.24 -17.14 -8.73
C PRO A 111 -13.12 -18.07 -8.28
N LEU A 112 -12.36 -17.64 -7.27
CA LEU A 112 -11.31 -18.47 -6.70
C LEU A 112 -11.91 -19.81 -6.24
N PRO A 113 -11.13 -20.91 -6.27
CA PRO A 113 -11.58 -22.17 -5.72
C PRO A 113 -12.04 -21.95 -4.27
N PRO A 114 -13.19 -22.51 -3.87
CA PRO A 114 -13.71 -22.31 -2.52
C PRO A 114 -12.79 -22.96 -1.48
N ALA A 115 -12.81 -22.42 -0.27
CA ALA A 115 -12.10 -23.02 0.85
C ALA A 115 -12.58 -24.46 1.05
N PRO A 116 -11.68 -25.40 1.33
CA PRO A 116 -12.04 -26.79 1.43
C PRO A 116 -12.88 -27.04 2.69
N THR A 117 -13.95 -27.81 2.57
CA THR A 117 -14.77 -28.23 3.70
C THR A 117 -14.42 -29.64 4.11
N TYR A 118 -13.76 -29.77 5.26
CA TYR A 118 -13.47 -31.06 5.86
C TYR A 118 -14.46 -31.34 6.98
N THR A 119 -15.01 -32.55 7.02
CA THR A 119 -15.78 -33.00 8.18
C THR A 119 -14.82 -33.17 9.34
N ASP A 120 -14.95 -32.30 10.33
CA ASP A 120 -14.18 -32.36 11.57
C ASP A 120 -14.65 -33.56 12.39
N VAL A 121 -14.02 -34.71 12.15
CA VAL A 121 -14.21 -35.87 13.01
C VAL A 121 -13.32 -35.62 14.21
N ASN A 122 -13.92 -35.29 15.36
CA ASN A 122 -13.20 -35.16 16.63
C ASN A 122 -12.57 -36.52 17.01
N THR A 123 -11.41 -36.80 16.42
CA THR A 123 -10.58 -37.97 16.68
C THR A 123 -9.59 -37.63 17.78
N GLY A 124 -9.44 -38.51 18.76
CA GLY A 124 -8.41 -38.32 19.78
C GLY A 124 -7.01 -38.31 19.18
N TYR A 125 -6.05 -37.67 19.84
CA TYR A 125 -4.67 -37.57 19.36
C TYR A 125 -4.04 -38.93 19.00
N LEU A 126 -4.32 -39.99 19.76
CA LEU A 126 -3.79 -41.33 19.47
C LEU A 126 -4.33 -41.89 18.15
N ASP A 127 -5.62 -41.69 17.86
CA ASP A 127 -6.24 -42.12 16.61
C ASP A 127 -5.69 -41.30 15.44
N TYR A 128 -5.48 -39.99 15.64
CA TYR A 128 -4.86 -39.13 14.64
C TYR A 128 -3.42 -39.56 14.33
N LEU A 129 -2.62 -39.81 15.37
CA LEU A 129 -1.24 -40.29 15.24
C LEU A 129 -1.18 -41.62 14.49
N GLN A 130 -2.08 -42.56 14.80
CA GLN A 130 -2.19 -43.82 14.09
C GLN A 130 -2.48 -43.58 12.60
N GLN A 131 -3.49 -42.77 12.29
CA GLN A 131 -3.88 -42.46 10.90
C GLN A 131 -2.75 -41.78 10.11
N VAL A 132 -2.04 -40.80 10.70
CA VAL A 132 -0.89 -40.15 10.05
C VAL A 132 0.20 -41.18 9.77
N ASN A 133 0.52 -42.04 10.74
CA ASN A 133 1.60 -43.01 10.57
C ASN A 133 1.28 -44.12 9.56
N GLU A 134 -0.01 -44.49 9.43
CA GLU A 134 -0.47 -45.43 8.40
C GLU A 134 -0.47 -44.80 7.00
N ALA A 135 -0.94 -43.57 6.86
CA ALA A 135 -1.04 -42.88 5.57
C ALA A 135 0.31 -42.32 5.08
N PHE A 136 1.14 -41.82 5.99
CA PHE A 136 2.39 -41.10 5.69
C PHE A 136 3.56 -41.63 6.53
N PRO A 137 3.94 -42.92 6.33
CA PRO A 137 4.95 -43.56 7.16
C PRO A 137 6.29 -42.83 7.08
N ASN A 138 6.84 -42.46 8.24
CA ASN A 138 8.12 -41.74 8.39
C ASN A 138 8.21 -40.36 7.73
N GLN A 139 7.08 -39.76 7.30
CA GLN A 139 7.10 -38.42 6.68
C GLN A 139 7.16 -37.29 7.73
N PHE A 140 6.48 -37.47 8.86
CA PHE A 140 6.40 -36.46 9.91
C PHE A 140 7.14 -36.92 11.17
N SER A 141 7.85 -35.99 11.81
CA SER A 141 8.36 -36.21 13.16
C SER A 141 7.22 -36.23 14.17
N ALA A 142 7.44 -36.80 15.36
CA ALA A 142 6.43 -36.78 16.43
C ALA A 142 5.96 -35.36 16.79
N SER A 143 6.87 -34.37 16.80
CA SER A 143 6.52 -32.98 17.04
C SER A 143 5.72 -32.35 15.89
N ALA A 144 5.99 -32.75 14.64
CA ALA A 144 5.20 -32.31 13.49
C ALA A 144 3.77 -32.86 13.53
N VAL A 145 3.60 -34.16 13.85
CA VAL A 145 2.26 -34.76 14.00
C VAL A 145 1.48 -34.09 15.12
N GLN A 146 2.12 -33.82 16.26
CA GLN A 146 1.50 -33.08 17.36
C GLN A 146 1.12 -31.66 16.94
N GLY A 147 1.98 -30.98 16.17
CA GLY A 147 1.69 -29.66 15.62
C GLY A 147 0.48 -29.66 14.69
N LEU A 148 0.42 -30.61 13.76
CA LEU A 148 -0.70 -30.77 12.82
C LEU A 148 -2.01 -31.05 13.55
N TYR A 149 -2.00 -31.93 14.54
CA TYR A 149 -3.16 -32.22 15.40
C TYR A 149 -3.63 -30.98 16.16
N ASN A 150 -2.72 -30.28 16.85
CA ASN A 150 -3.06 -29.06 17.58
C ASN A 150 -3.53 -27.92 16.67
N GLY A 151 -3.04 -27.90 15.43
CA GLY A 151 -3.48 -27.00 14.37
C GLY A 151 -4.81 -27.39 13.74
N GLY A 152 -5.42 -28.50 14.15
CA GLY A 152 -6.70 -28.97 13.62
C GLY A 152 -6.64 -29.47 12.18
N VAL A 153 -5.46 -29.80 11.65
CA VAL A 153 -5.30 -30.20 10.25
C VAL A 153 -5.84 -31.63 10.06
N PRO A 154 -6.89 -31.85 9.25
CA PRO A 154 -7.46 -33.17 9.06
C PRO A 154 -6.57 -34.05 8.17
N ILE A 155 -6.63 -35.37 8.39
CA ILE A 155 -5.91 -36.37 7.58
C ILE A 155 -6.26 -36.23 6.10
N GLN A 156 -7.49 -35.87 5.78
CA GLN A 156 -7.92 -35.68 4.40
C GLN A 156 -7.15 -34.55 3.71
N TYR A 157 -6.93 -33.40 4.38
CA TYR A 157 -6.13 -32.30 3.82
C TYR A 157 -4.68 -32.74 3.53
N LEU A 158 -4.07 -33.50 4.44
CA LEU A 158 -2.74 -34.08 4.22
C LEU A 158 -2.71 -35.06 3.04
N THR A 159 -3.77 -35.86 2.90
CA THR A 159 -3.93 -36.82 1.80
C THR A 159 -4.06 -36.09 0.47
N ASP A 160 -4.85 -35.02 0.43
CA ASP A 160 -5.04 -34.22 -0.77
C ASP A 160 -3.73 -33.51 -1.18
N LEU A 161 -3.00 -32.94 -0.20
CA LEU A 161 -1.65 -32.39 -0.43
C LEU A 161 -0.68 -33.45 -0.99
N ASN A 162 -0.68 -34.65 -0.42
CA ASN A 162 0.19 -35.73 -0.87
C ASN A 162 -0.14 -36.20 -2.28
N ASN A 163 -1.42 -36.33 -2.60
CA ASN A 163 -1.88 -36.71 -3.93
C ASN A 163 -1.54 -35.66 -4.99
N ALA A 164 -1.56 -34.37 -4.61
CA ALA A 164 -1.11 -33.28 -5.46
C ALA A 164 0.42 -33.13 -5.53
N GLY A 165 1.18 -33.88 -4.73
CA GLY A 165 2.64 -33.84 -4.71
C GLY A 165 3.23 -32.76 -3.80
N TYR A 166 2.40 -31.98 -3.09
CA TYR A 166 2.83 -30.83 -2.29
C TYR A 166 3.20 -31.14 -0.84
N LEU A 167 2.96 -32.38 -0.38
CA LEU A 167 3.20 -32.74 1.03
C LEU A 167 4.65 -32.47 1.48
N ASN A 168 5.62 -32.69 0.58
CA ASN A 168 7.04 -32.54 0.87
C ASN A 168 7.61 -31.16 0.47
N GLU A 169 6.81 -30.34 -0.23
CA GLU A 169 7.20 -28.99 -0.63
C GLU A 169 7.04 -27.99 0.53
N PHE A 170 6.18 -28.33 1.50
CA PHE A 170 5.85 -27.46 2.61
C PHE A 170 6.29 -28.05 3.95
N SER A 171 6.81 -27.20 4.82
CA SER A 171 7.00 -27.58 6.22
C SER A 171 5.64 -27.84 6.90
N TYR A 172 5.61 -28.65 7.95
CA TYR A 172 4.36 -28.89 8.69
C TYR A 172 3.75 -27.59 9.23
N SER A 173 4.56 -26.57 9.55
CA SER A 173 4.04 -25.25 9.97
C SER A 173 3.39 -24.49 8.83
N ALA A 174 3.93 -24.61 7.61
CA ALA A 174 3.31 -24.06 6.41
C ALA A 174 1.99 -24.77 6.08
N ILE A 175 1.94 -26.11 6.20
CA ILE A 175 0.72 -26.91 6.05
C ILE A 175 -0.37 -26.44 7.02
N ILE A 176 -0.04 -26.26 8.30
CA ILE A 176 -0.98 -25.70 9.31
C ILE A 176 -1.46 -24.31 8.89
N GLY A 177 -0.53 -23.45 8.45
CA GLY A 177 -0.86 -22.11 7.98
C GLY A 177 -1.82 -22.11 6.80
N MET A 178 -1.57 -22.93 5.78
CA MET A 178 -2.41 -23.02 4.59
C MET A 178 -3.79 -23.58 4.91
N TYR A 179 -3.87 -24.62 5.74
CA TYR A 179 -5.14 -25.17 6.20
C TYR A 179 -5.97 -24.12 6.97
N ASN A 180 -5.37 -23.47 7.97
CA ASN A 180 -6.06 -22.45 8.77
C ASN A 180 -6.38 -21.19 7.96
N GLY A 181 -5.58 -20.90 6.94
CA GLY A 181 -5.83 -19.86 5.94
C GLY A 181 -6.87 -20.26 4.90
N GLY A 182 -7.42 -21.47 4.96
CA GLY A 182 -8.46 -21.96 4.06
C GLY A 182 -7.99 -22.17 2.62
N VAL A 183 -6.68 -22.30 2.37
CA VAL A 183 -6.12 -22.42 1.02
C VAL A 183 -6.42 -23.82 0.45
N PRO A 184 -7.20 -23.91 -0.65
CA PRO A 184 -7.52 -25.18 -1.28
C PRO A 184 -6.37 -25.67 -2.16
N ILE A 185 -6.28 -26.99 -2.33
CA ILE A 185 -5.30 -27.64 -3.22
C ILE A 185 -5.46 -27.15 -4.66
N ASP A 186 -6.68 -26.88 -5.10
CA ASP A 186 -6.95 -26.32 -6.43
C ASP A 186 -6.28 -24.96 -6.64
N TYR A 187 -6.15 -24.12 -5.61
CA TYR A 187 -5.43 -22.85 -5.72
C TYR A 187 -3.92 -23.08 -5.78
N LEU A 188 -3.40 -24.05 -5.00
CA LEU A 188 -1.99 -24.45 -5.10
C LEU A 188 -1.65 -24.99 -6.50
N ASN A 189 -2.52 -25.83 -7.08
CA ASN A 189 -2.39 -26.32 -8.45
C ASN A 189 -2.36 -25.17 -9.46
N GLN A 190 -3.18 -24.13 -9.27
CA GLN A 190 -3.16 -22.95 -10.14
C GLN A 190 -1.87 -22.16 -10.00
N MET A 191 -1.36 -21.98 -8.77
CA MET A 191 -0.09 -21.30 -8.51
C MET A 191 1.08 -22.04 -9.14
N ASP A 192 1.14 -23.37 -8.94
CA ASP A 192 2.17 -24.24 -9.50
C ASP A 192 2.15 -24.26 -11.03
N ALA A 193 0.97 -24.43 -11.64
CA ALA A 193 0.82 -24.39 -13.09
C ALA A 193 1.21 -23.02 -13.70
N ALA A 194 1.09 -21.94 -12.93
CA ALA A 194 1.53 -20.60 -13.32
C ALA A 194 3.00 -20.32 -12.98
N GLY A 195 3.70 -21.24 -12.30
CA GLY A 195 5.09 -21.10 -11.90
C GLY A 195 5.31 -20.23 -10.66
N TYR A 196 4.28 -19.97 -9.86
CA TYR A 196 4.32 -19.06 -8.71
C TYR A 196 4.49 -19.75 -7.35
N LEU A 197 4.52 -21.08 -7.30
CA LEU A 197 4.61 -21.81 -6.04
C LEU A 197 5.95 -21.55 -5.32
N ASP A 198 7.04 -21.48 -6.08
CA ASP A 198 8.40 -21.23 -5.57
C ASP A 198 8.72 -19.73 -5.43
N GLU A 199 7.96 -18.87 -6.13
CA GLU A 199 8.18 -17.41 -6.11
C GLU A 199 7.57 -16.74 -4.87
N PHE A 200 6.52 -17.34 -4.30
CA PHE A 200 5.85 -16.83 -3.12
C PHE A 200 6.09 -17.73 -1.92
N SER A 201 6.41 -17.11 -0.78
CA SER A 201 6.37 -17.82 0.50
C SER A 201 4.96 -18.34 0.80
N TYR A 202 4.83 -19.41 1.58
CA TYR A 202 3.51 -19.94 1.96
C TYR A 202 2.61 -18.88 2.62
N SER A 203 3.18 -17.94 3.37
CA SER A 203 2.42 -16.81 3.95
C SER A 203 1.92 -15.83 2.89
N ALA A 204 2.69 -15.62 1.82
CA ALA A 204 2.25 -14.83 0.68
C ALA A 204 1.15 -15.55 -0.11
N ILE A 205 1.26 -16.86 -0.33
CA ILE A 205 0.21 -17.68 -0.97
C ILE A 205 -1.11 -17.57 -0.18
N ILE A 206 -1.06 -17.72 1.16
CA ILE A 206 -2.22 -17.54 2.03
C ILE A 206 -2.79 -16.12 1.90
N GLY A 207 -1.93 -15.10 1.89
CA GLY A 207 -2.32 -13.70 1.73
C GLY A 207 -3.01 -13.45 0.40
N LEU A 208 -2.45 -13.95 -0.71
CA LEU A 208 -3.00 -13.80 -2.06
C LEU A 208 -4.37 -14.47 -2.18
N TYR A 209 -4.50 -15.69 -1.68
CA TYR A 209 -5.78 -16.42 -1.66
C TYR A 209 -6.85 -15.67 -0.86
N ASN A 210 -6.54 -15.29 0.39
CA ASN A 210 -7.48 -14.57 1.25
C ASN A 210 -7.77 -13.15 0.74
N GLY A 211 -6.83 -12.55 0.02
CA GLY A 211 -6.99 -11.29 -0.69
C GLY A 211 -7.78 -11.41 -1.98
N GLY A 212 -8.23 -12.61 -2.36
CA GLY A 212 -9.04 -12.83 -3.56
C GLY A 212 -8.25 -12.77 -4.86
N VAL A 213 -6.91 -12.77 -4.82
CA VAL A 213 -6.05 -12.53 -5.99
C VAL A 213 -5.95 -13.79 -6.86
N PRO A 214 -6.45 -13.76 -8.12
CA PRO A 214 -6.32 -14.88 -9.04
C PRO A 214 -4.94 -14.90 -9.70
N THR A 215 -4.48 -16.09 -10.09
CA THR A 215 -3.23 -16.26 -10.86
C THR A 215 -3.26 -15.53 -12.20
N SER A 216 -4.44 -15.28 -12.77
CA SER A 216 -4.59 -14.46 -13.97
C SER A 216 -4.17 -13.00 -13.77
N TYR A 217 -4.36 -12.43 -12.57
CA TYR A 217 -3.87 -11.09 -12.24
C TYR A 217 -2.36 -11.08 -12.05
N LEU A 218 -1.82 -12.10 -11.35
CA LEU A 218 -0.37 -12.30 -11.22
C LEU A 218 0.31 -12.44 -12.58
N ASN A 219 -0.29 -13.20 -13.50
CA ASN A 219 0.20 -13.32 -14.89
C ASN A 219 0.23 -11.99 -15.64
N GLN A 220 -0.78 -11.15 -15.46
CA GLN A 220 -0.78 -9.82 -16.07
C GLN A 220 0.35 -8.96 -15.48
N MET A 221 0.53 -8.98 -14.16
CA MET A 221 1.63 -8.25 -13.49
C MET A 221 2.99 -8.74 -13.96
N ASN A 222 3.20 -10.05 -14.02
CA ASN A 222 4.45 -10.65 -14.47
C ASN A 222 4.75 -10.31 -15.92
N SER A 223 3.75 -10.42 -16.80
CA SER A 223 3.88 -10.09 -18.23
C SER A 223 4.20 -8.60 -18.46
N ALA A 224 3.72 -7.73 -17.57
CA ALA A 224 4.01 -6.29 -17.61
C ALA A 224 5.33 -5.93 -16.89
N GLY A 225 6.00 -6.89 -16.26
CA GLY A 225 7.23 -6.67 -15.49
C GLY A 225 7.03 -6.04 -14.11
N TYR A 226 5.80 -6.03 -13.58
CA TYR A 226 5.48 -5.41 -12.28
C TYR A 226 5.41 -6.39 -11.12
N LEU A 227 5.47 -7.70 -11.36
CA LEU A 227 5.32 -8.67 -10.27
C LEU A 227 6.42 -8.51 -9.22
N ASP A 228 7.65 -8.26 -9.66
CA ASP A 228 8.83 -8.09 -8.79
C ASP A 228 8.96 -6.66 -8.22
N GLU A 229 8.26 -5.69 -8.80
CA GLU A 229 8.25 -4.29 -8.34
C GLU A 229 7.37 -4.08 -7.10
N PHE A 230 6.42 -5.00 -6.86
CA PHE A 230 5.46 -4.91 -5.78
C PHE A 230 5.59 -6.08 -4.81
N SER A 231 5.58 -5.78 -3.51
CA SER A 231 5.43 -6.83 -2.51
C SER A 231 4.07 -7.54 -2.68
N TYR A 232 3.96 -8.80 -2.25
CA TYR A 232 2.68 -9.53 -2.34
C TYR A 232 1.52 -8.79 -1.63
N SER A 233 1.79 -8.02 -0.56
CA SER A 233 0.79 -7.19 0.09
C SER A 233 0.34 -6.01 -0.78
N ALA A 234 1.27 -5.41 -1.54
CA ALA A 234 0.96 -4.38 -2.51
C ALA A 234 0.17 -4.95 -3.70
N VAL A 235 0.51 -6.14 -4.20
CA VAL A 235 -0.27 -6.88 -5.21
C VAL A 235 -1.73 -7.08 -4.77
N ILE A 236 -1.93 -7.55 -3.53
CA ILE A 236 -3.28 -7.69 -2.94
C ILE A 236 -3.99 -6.33 -2.89
N GLY A 237 -3.29 -5.28 -2.46
CA GLY A 237 -3.83 -3.93 -2.39
C GLY A 237 -4.27 -3.40 -3.75
N LEU A 238 -3.43 -3.53 -4.78
CA LEU A 238 -3.70 -3.08 -6.15
C LEU A 238 -4.90 -3.83 -6.74
N TYR A 239 -4.94 -5.15 -6.56
CA TYR A 239 -6.05 -5.97 -7.00
C TYR A 239 -7.38 -5.57 -6.34
N ASN A 240 -7.41 -5.47 -5.00
CA ASN A 240 -8.61 -5.10 -4.25
C ASN A 240 -9.00 -3.63 -4.45
N GLY A 241 -8.03 -2.77 -4.77
CA GLY A 241 -8.25 -1.39 -5.19
C GLY A 241 -8.77 -1.28 -6.62
N GLY A 242 -8.90 -2.39 -7.36
CA GLY A 242 -9.38 -2.41 -8.74
C GLY A 242 -8.42 -1.76 -9.73
N VAL A 243 -7.15 -1.59 -9.37
CA VAL A 243 -6.15 -0.91 -10.20
C VAL A 243 -5.83 -1.76 -11.42
N SER A 244 -6.08 -1.20 -12.61
CA SER A 244 -5.88 -1.89 -13.87
C SER A 244 -4.41 -1.89 -14.32
N MET A 245 -4.03 -2.86 -15.13
CA MET A 245 -2.71 -2.91 -15.75
C MET A 245 -2.45 -1.70 -16.66
N ASP A 246 -3.49 -1.22 -17.35
CA ASP A 246 -3.41 -0.03 -18.19
C ASP A 246 -3.07 1.23 -17.38
N TYR A 247 -3.63 1.37 -16.18
CA TYR A 247 -3.29 2.47 -15.29
C TYR A 247 -1.83 2.39 -14.82
N LEU A 248 -1.37 1.20 -14.40
CA LEU A 248 0.03 1.01 -14.00
C LEU A 248 1.00 1.29 -15.16
N ASN A 249 0.67 0.85 -16.38
CA ASN A 249 1.44 1.16 -17.58
C ASN A 249 1.49 2.65 -17.89
N ALA A 250 0.38 3.37 -17.69
CA ALA A 250 0.33 4.81 -17.87
C ALA A 250 1.20 5.53 -16.82
N MET A 251 1.12 5.13 -15.55
CA MET A 251 1.96 5.65 -14.47
C MET A 251 3.45 5.40 -14.77
N ASN A 252 3.82 4.19 -15.18
CA ASN A 252 5.19 3.84 -15.53
C ASN A 252 5.71 4.64 -16.73
N SER A 253 4.91 4.76 -17.79
CA SER A 253 5.29 5.49 -19.00
C SER A 253 5.49 7.00 -18.74
N SER A 254 4.79 7.57 -17.77
CA SER A 254 4.96 8.95 -17.32
C SER A 254 6.00 9.12 -16.20
N GLY A 255 6.66 8.03 -15.78
CA GLY A 255 7.69 8.07 -14.73
C GLY A 255 7.16 8.20 -13.30
N TYR A 256 5.86 7.93 -13.08
CA TYR A 256 5.20 8.07 -11.78
C TYR A 256 5.03 6.76 -11.01
N LEU A 257 5.38 5.62 -11.61
CA LEU A 257 5.22 4.32 -10.93
C LEU A 257 6.08 4.25 -9.65
N ASP A 258 7.35 4.66 -9.76
CA ASP A 258 8.31 4.62 -8.64
C ASP A 258 8.23 5.85 -7.73
N GLU A 259 7.58 6.93 -8.21
CA GLU A 259 7.38 8.16 -7.44
C GLU A 259 6.34 7.97 -6.33
N PHE A 260 5.34 7.13 -6.58
CA PHE A 260 4.21 6.95 -5.68
C PHE A 260 4.17 5.54 -5.08
N SER A 261 3.99 5.47 -3.76
CA SER A 261 3.70 4.19 -3.08
C SER A 261 2.47 3.51 -3.69
N TYR A 262 2.38 2.17 -3.61
CA TYR A 262 1.20 1.44 -4.10
C TYR A 262 -0.13 1.95 -3.49
N SER A 263 -0.13 2.40 -2.23
CA SER A 263 -1.30 3.00 -1.60
C SER A 263 -1.69 4.35 -2.21
N ALA A 264 -0.70 5.13 -2.67
CA ALA A 264 -0.93 6.36 -3.41
C ALA A 264 -1.47 6.05 -4.82
N LEU A 265 -0.93 5.05 -5.52
CA LEU A 265 -1.45 4.58 -6.80
C LEU A 265 -2.93 4.18 -6.71
N ILE A 266 -3.29 3.40 -5.68
CA ILE A 266 -4.69 3.01 -5.42
C ILE A 266 -5.55 4.25 -5.14
N GLY A 267 -5.07 5.17 -4.31
CA GLY A 267 -5.80 6.39 -3.97
C GLY A 267 -6.06 7.26 -5.20
N MET A 268 -5.02 7.52 -6.00
CA MET A 268 -5.12 8.32 -7.22
C MET A 268 -6.03 7.68 -8.25
N TYR A 269 -5.92 6.37 -8.47
CA TYR A 269 -6.81 5.62 -9.36
C TYR A 269 -8.28 5.76 -8.95
N ASN A 270 -8.59 5.51 -7.67
CA ASN A 270 -9.96 5.56 -7.16
C ASN A 270 -10.54 6.98 -7.10
N SER A 271 -9.69 7.99 -6.96
CA SER A 271 -10.08 9.40 -7.04
C SER A 271 -10.10 9.95 -8.48
N GLY A 272 -9.74 9.12 -9.46
CA GLY A 272 -9.73 9.49 -10.87
C GLY A 272 -8.69 10.55 -11.23
N VAL A 273 -7.63 10.70 -10.43
CA VAL A 273 -6.54 11.66 -10.70
C VAL A 273 -5.92 11.29 -12.04
N SER A 274 -5.95 12.23 -12.98
CA SER A 274 -5.46 12.00 -14.34
C SER A 274 -3.94 12.16 -14.42
N ILE A 275 -3.30 11.37 -15.28
CA ILE A 275 -1.88 11.53 -15.63
C ILE A 275 -1.59 12.96 -16.10
N GLN A 276 -2.51 13.57 -16.87
CA GLN A 276 -2.39 14.94 -17.32
C GLN A 276 -2.28 15.95 -16.15
N TYR A 277 -3.01 15.73 -15.05
CA TYR A 277 -2.91 16.59 -13.88
C TYR A 277 -1.54 16.45 -13.19
N LEU A 278 -1.03 15.21 -13.09
CA LEU A 278 0.32 14.94 -12.57
C LEU A 278 1.40 15.56 -13.46
N ASP A 279 1.29 15.40 -14.78
CA ASP A 279 2.21 16.01 -15.77
C ASP A 279 2.26 17.52 -15.61
N GLN A 280 1.09 18.16 -15.42
CA GLN A 280 1.02 19.61 -15.21
C GLN A 280 1.70 20.02 -13.90
N LEU A 281 1.47 19.30 -12.80
CA LEU A 281 2.15 19.56 -11.52
C LEU A 281 3.66 19.39 -11.64
N ASN A 282 4.11 18.34 -12.31
CA ASN A 282 5.53 18.07 -12.53
C ASN A 282 6.19 19.16 -13.40
N GLN A 283 5.52 19.62 -14.46
CA GLN A 283 6.03 20.69 -15.34
C GLN A 283 6.24 22.02 -14.61
N ILE A 284 5.41 22.32 -13.61
CA ILE A 284 5.56 23.52 -12.77
C ILE A 284 6.39 23.25 -11.51
N GLY A 285 6.97 22.06 -11.35
CA GLY A 285 7.82 21.73 -10.21
C GLY A 285 7.08 21.54 -8.88
N LEU A 286 5.77 21.36 -8.89
CA LEU A 286 4.95 21.24 -7.68
C LEU A 286 4.57 19.81 -7.31
N ILE A 287 5.02 18.80 -8.06
CA ILE A 287 4.66 17.41 -7.78
C ILE A 287 5.23 16.93 -6.44
N ASP A 288 6.46 17.34 -6.10
CA ASP A 288 7.16 16.96 -4.88
C ASP A 288 6.78 17.83 -3.67
N GLU A 289 6.12 18.97 -3.90
CA GLU A 289 5.67 19.89 -2.85
C GLU A 289 4.42 19.39 -2.13
N PHE A 290 3.67 18.47 -2.76
CA PHE A 290 2.41 17.97 -2.24
C PHE A 290 2.46 16.48 -1.94
N SER A 291 1.92 16.09 -0.79
CA SER A 291 1.64 14.67 -0.54
C SER A 291 0.62 14.15 -1.56
N TYR A 292 0.65 12.85 -1.88
CA TYR A 292 -0.34 12.25 -2.76
C TYR A 292 -1.80 12.51 -2.30
N SER A 293 -2.03 12.58 -0.98
CA SER A 293 -3.33 12.93 -0.40
C SER A 293 -3.75 14.37 -0.67
N ALA A 294 -2.79 15.31 -0.71
CA ALA A 294 -3.03 16.70 -1.10
C ALA A 294 -3.32 16.80 -2.60
N ILE A 295 -2.55 16.08 -3.45
CA ILE A 295 -2.80 15.99 -4.89
C ILE A 295 -4.22 15.48 -5.16
N ILE A 296 -4.61 14.37 -4.51
CA ILE A 296 -5.97 13.83 -4.58
C ILE A 296 -7.00 14.87 -4.15
N GLY A 297 -6.81 15.51 -2.99
CA GLY A 297 -7.75 16.50 -2.46
C GLY A 297 -7.95 17.70 -3.39
N MET A 298 -6.86 18.23 -3.94
CA MET A 298 -6.86 19.34 -4.90
C MET A 298 -7.55 18.94 -6.20
N TYR A 299 -7.21 17.78 -6.76
CA TYR A 299 -7.84 17.27 -7.97
C TYR A 299 -9.36 17.05 -7.78
N SER A 300 -9.77 16.36 -6.71
CA SER A 300 -11.18 16.10 -6.41
C SER A 300 -11.99 17.37 -6.11
N SER A 301 -11.32 18.43 -5.65
CA SER A 301 -11.93 19.75 -5.42
C SER A 301 -11.85 20.66 -6.66
N GLY A 302 -11.33 20.15 -7.79
CA GLY A 302 -11.23 20.86 -9.06
C GLY A 302 -10.22 21.99 -9.08
N VAL A 303 -9.26 22.01 -8.13
CA VAL A 303 -8.20 23.02 -8.06
C VAL A 303 -7.33 22.92 -9.31
N ARG A 304 -7.33 23.97 -10.11
CA ARG A 304 -6.56 24.04 -11.37
C ARG A 304 -5.09 24.30 -11.08
N THR A 305 -4.20 23.69 -11.85
CA THR A 305 -2.76 23.94 -11.80
C THR A 305 -2.40 25.40 -12.10
N SER A 306 -3.24 26.12 -12.87
CA SER A 306 -3.09 27.57 -13.08
C SER A 306 -3.23 28.37 -11.77
N TYR A 307 -4.15 27.98 -10.89
CA TYR A 307 -4.33 28.64 -9.59
C TYR A 307 -3.13 28.39 -8.66
N LEU A 308 -2.59 27.17 -8.68
CA LEU A 308 -1.37 26.82 -7.94
C LEU A 308 -0.16 27.61 -8.47
N THR A 309 -0.05 27.75 -9.79
CA THR A 309 1.00 28.56 -10.42
C THR A 309 0.90 30.03 -10.00
N GLU A 310 -0.30 30.60 -9.96
CA GLU A 310 -0.51 31.97 -9.51
C GLU A 310 -0.12 32.13 -8.03
N LEU A 311 -0.49 31.18 -7.17
CA LEU A 311 -0.08 31.18 -5.75
C LEU A 311 1.43 31.11 -5.59
N GLU A 312 2.10 30.22 -6.33
CA GLU A 312 3.55 30.06 -6.31
C GLU A 312 4.25 31.35 -6.76
N GLN A 313 3.83 31.94 -7.89
CA GLN A 313 4.41 33.19 -8.41
C GLN A 313 4.20 34.38 -7.48
N ALA A 314 3.09 34.40 -6.74
CA ALA A 314 2.81 35.41 -5.72
C ALA A 314 3.50 35.12 -4.38
N GLY A 315 4.15 33.98 -4.21
CA GLY A 315 4.82 33.58 -2.97
C GLY A 315 3.88 33.11 -1.86
N PHE A 316 2.66 32.69 -2.19
CA PHE A 316 1.63 32.27 -1.23
C PHE A 316 1.41 30.77 -1.12
N LEU A 317 2.18 29.96 -1.87
CA LEU A 317 2.02 28.50 -1.86
C LEU A 317 2.23 27.91 -0.46
N ASP A 318 3.27 28.36 0.24
CA ASP A 318 3.61 27.92 1.60
C ASP A 318 2.83 28.64 2.70
N THR A 319 2.10 29.70 2.36
CA THR A 319 1.28 30.46 3.32
C THR A 319 0.08 29.66 3.81
N PHE A 320 -0.46 28.80 2.95
CA PHE A 320 -1.67 28.04 3.23
C PHE A 320 -1.41 26.55 3.19
N SER A 321 -2.05 25.79 4.09
CA SER A 321 -2.12 24.34 3.93
C SER A 321 -2.86 23.98 2.65
N TYR A 322 -2.64 22.78 2.09
CA TYR A 322 -3.39 22.32 0.91
C TYR A 322 -4.92 22.38 1.12
N SER A 323 -5.42 22.14 2.34
CA SER A 323 -6.83 22.31 2.67
C SER A 323 -7.27 23.77 2.63
N GLY A 324 -6.39 24.70 3.01
CA GLY A 324 -6.59 26.13 2.86
C GLY A 324 -6.62 26.56 1.39
N ILE A 325 -5.69 26.06 0.56
CA ILE A 325 -5.68 26.28 -0.90
C ILE A 325 -7.00 25.80 -1.52
N ILE A 326 -7.46 24.60 -1.16
CA ILE A 326 -8.77 24.08 -1.58
C ILE A 326 -9.90 25.01 -1.14
N GLY A 327 -9.89 25.48 0.11
CA GLY A 327 -10.91 26.39 0.64
C GLY A 327 -10.96 27.72 -0.10
N LEU A 328 -9.80 28.33 -0.36
CA LEU A 328 -9.67 29.58 -1.11
C LEU A 328 -10.19 29.41 -2.54
N TYR A 329 -9.73 28.35 -3.24
CA TYR A 329 -10.16 28.05 -4.60
C TYR A 329 -11.68 27.77 -4.69
N SER A 330 -12.21 26.96 -3.77
CA SER A 330 -13.64 26.61 -3.75
C SER A 330 -14.56 27.79 -3.39
N SER A 331 -13.99 28.84 -2.81
CA SER A 331 -14.68 30.09 -2.48
C SER A 331 -14.43 31.18 -3.54
N ASP A 332 -13.86 30.80 -4.68
CA ASP A 332 -13.51 31.69 -5.80
C ASP A 332 -12.61 32.88 -5.38
N VAL A 333 -11.77 32.71 -4.35
CA VAL A 333 -10.84 33.76 -3.90
C VAL A 333 -9.68 33.87 -4.89
N PRO A 334 -9.54 34.97 -5.64
CA PRO A 334 -8.46 35.13 -6.60
C PRO A 334 -7.14 35.45 -5.90
N VAL A 335 -6.01 35.06 -6.50
CA VAL A 335 -4.68 35.38 -5.95
C VAL A 335 -4.44 36.89 -5.85
N SER A 336 -5.05 37.70 -6.73
CA SER A 336 -5.00 39.16 -6.65
C SER A 336 -5.58 39.72 -5.35
N PHE A 337 -6.58 39.07 -4.76
CA PHE A 337 -7.12 39.47 -3.46
C PHE A 337 -6.13 39.19 -2.32
N LEU A 338 -5.40 38.06 -2.40
CA LEU A 338 -4.33 37.75 -1.46
C LEU A 338 -3.21 38.79 -1.51
N GLN A 339 -2.81 39.19 -2.72
CA GLN A 339 -1.83 40.25 -2.93
C GLN A 339 -2.32 41.59 -2.35
N GLU A 340 -3.61 41.91 -2.46
CA GLU A 340 -4.17 43.12 -1.85
C GLU A 340 -4.09 43.07 -0.32
N LEU A 341 -4.43 41.94 0.30
CA LEU A 341 -4.29 41.74 1.74
C LEU A 341 -2.82 41.84 2.19
N ASP A 342 -1.91 41.24 1.44
CA ASP A 342 -0.47 41.26 1.73
C ASP A 342 0.12 42.68 1.61
N ASN A 343 -0.21 43.41 0.54
CA ASN A 343 0.21 44.81 0.35
C ASN A 343 -0.30 45.74 1.46
N ARG A 344 -1.42 45.39 2.10
CA ARG A 344 -1.98 46.11 3.24
C ARG A 344 -1.45 45.61 4.60
N ASN A 345 -0.54 44.63 4.60
CA ASN A 345 0.01 43.94 5.78
C ASN A 345 -1.08 43.28 6.65
N LEU A 346 -2.14 42.77 6.01
CA LEU A 346 -3.26 42.10 6.68
C LEU A 346 -3.11 40.59 6.67
N LEU A 347 -2.49 40.03 5.62
CA LEU A 347 -2.46 38.59 5.36
C LEU A 347 -1.79 37.77 6.48
N ASP A 348 -0.71 38.28 7.06
CA ASP A 348 0.08 37.61 8.11
C ASP A 348 -0.74 37.19 9.35
N ASN A 349 -1.86 37.86 9.61
CA ASN A 349 -2.70 37.61 10.78
C ASN A 349 -4.03 36.90 10.42
N MET A 350 -4.19 36.48 9.18
CA MET A 350 -5.43 35.89 8.67
C MET A 350 -5.25 34.40 8.41
N SER A 351 -6.16 33.59 8.96
CA SER A 351 -6.32 32.21 8.49
C SER A 351 -6.97 32.20 7.09
N TYR A 352 -6.87 31.09 6.37
CA TYR A 352 -7.57 30.96 5.08
C TYR A 352 -9.09 31.20 5.22
N SER A 353 -9.70 30.84 6.36
CA SER A 353 -11.10 31.14 6.65
C SER A 353 -11.37 32.63 6.85
N ASP A 354 -10.45 33.37 7.47
CA ASP A 354 -10.57 34.83 7.60
C ASP A 354 -10.45 35.51 6.24
N VAL A 355 -9.57 35.01 5.37
CA VAL A 355 -9.41 35.49 3.99
C VAL A 355 -10.70 35.28 3.21
N ILE A 356 -11.30 34.08 3.26
CA ILE A 356 -12.58 33.79 2.61
C ILE A 356 -13.67 34.72 3.15
N GLY A 357 -13.75 34.89 4.48
CA GLY A 357 -14.73 35.77 5.10
C GLY A 357 -14.56 37.23 4.67
N ALA A 358 -13.33 37.71 4.53
CA ALA A 358 -13.05 39.06 4.04
C ALA A 358 -13.44 39.21 2.56
N TYR A 359 -13.12 38.23 1.71
CA TYR A 359 -13.48 38.27 0.29
C TYR A 359 -15.00 38.26 0.06
N MET A 360 -15.73 37.46 0.83
CA MET A 360 -17.19 37.40 0.81
C MET A 360 -17.88 38.65 1.37
N ALA A 361 -17.19 39.45 2.16
CA ALA A 361 -17.73 40.71 2.68
C ALA A 361 -17.50 41.89 1.72
N ASP A 362 -16.51 41.76 0.82
CA ASP A 362 -16.13 42.78 -0.17
C ASP A 362 -16.90 42.64 -1.50
N ASN A 363 -17.56 41.50 -1.72
CA ASN A 363 -18.38 41.18 -2.90
C ASN A 363 -19.81 40.80 -2.51
#